data_AF-A0A1F9YA18-F1
#
_entry.id   AF-A0A1F9YA18-F1
#
_cell.length_a   1.000
_cell.length_b   1.000
_cell.length_c   1.000
_cell.angle_alpha   90.00
_cell.angle_beta   90.00
_cell.angle_gamma   90.00
#
_symmetry.space_group_name_H-M   'P 1'
#
loop_
_entity.id
_entity.type
_entity.pdbx_description
1 polymer ?
#
loop_
_entity_poly.entity_id
_entity_poly.type
_entity_poly.pdbx_seq_one_letter_code
_entity_poly.pdbx_strand_id
1 'polypeptide(L)'
;MATLKKEELKKLQKTLKTDAAIGKKYGISRQAVHQLRVKYGVQPVANKSLERDQKILGLYKQGKTGQGIAKMVKLSVSQVYRILKKRTSKRK
;
A
#
# COMPACT_ATOMS: atom_id res chain seq x y z
N MET A 1 -23.83 17.24 0.89
CA MET A 1 -22.83 16.16 1.11
C MET A 1 -22.31 15.71 -0.24
N ALA A 2 -20.99 15.72 -0.48
CA ALA A 2 -20.42 15.29 -1.74
C ALA A 2 -20.64 13.77 -1.92
N THR A 3 -21.51 13.38 -2.85
CA THR A 3 -21.82 11.99 -3.17
C THR A 3 -20.87 11.50 -4.27
N LEU A 4 -19.74 10.94 -3.87
CA LEU A 4 -18.77 10.38 -4.80
C LEU A 4 -19.35 9.06 -5.37
N LYS A 5 -19.64 9.01 -6.67
CA LYS A 5 -20.30 7.85 -7.30
C LYS A 5 -19.34 6.66 -7.41
N LYS A 6 -19.90 5.44 -7.47
CA LYS A 6 -19.13 4.18 -7.59
C LYS A 6 -18.14 4.19 -8.76
N GLU A 7 -18.54 4.71 -9.91
CA GLU A 7 -17.70 4.77 -11.11
C GLU A 7 -16.55 5.77 -10.99
N GLU A 8 -16.84 6.93 -10.40
CA GLU A 8 -15.85 7.96 -10.13
C GLU A 8 -14.80 7.44 -9.15
N LEU A 9 -15.24 6.74 -8.09
CA LEU A 9 -14.34 6.12 -7.12
C LEU A 9 -13.37 5.13 -7.80
N LYS A 10 -13.86 4.31 -8.73
CA LYS A 10 -13.02 3.39 -9.52
C LYS A 10 -12.02 4.13 -10.41
N LYS A 11 -12.45 5.19 -11.11
CA LYS A 11 -11.56 6.03 -11.94
C LYS A 11 -10.47 6.71 -11.09
N LEU A 12 -10.84 7.20 -9.92
CA LEU A 12 -9.93 7.85 -8.98
C LEU A 12 -8.94 6.86 -8.35
N GLN A 13 -9.35 5.63 -8.08
CA GLN A 13 -8.43 4.59 -7.64
C GLN A 13 -7.34 4.29 -8.67
N LYS A 14 -7.66 4.29 -9.97
CA LYS A 14 -6.65 4.08 -11.02
C LYS A 14 -5.59 5.19 -11.05
N THR A 15 -5.99 6.43 -10.80
CA THR A 15 -5.10 7.61 -10.87
C THR A 15 -4.37 7.88 -9.54
N LEU A 16 -5.10 8.01 -8.44
CA LEU A 16 -4.61 8.45 -7.13
C LEU A 16 -4.14 7.30 -6.22
N LYS A 17 -4.55 6.06 -6.51
CA LYS A 17 -4.11 4.79 -5.88
C LYS A 17 -4.41 4.63 -4.38
N THR A 18 -4.64 5.70 -3.62
CA THR A 18 -4.84 5.66 -2.18
C THR A 18 -6.09 6.43 -1.77
N ASP A 19 -6.85 5.88 -0.81
CA ASP A 19 -8.05 6.52 -0.25
C ASP A 19 -7.73 7.90 0.36
N ALA A 20 -6.51 8.10 0.86
CA ALA A 20 -6.04 9.40 1.38
C ALA A 20 -5.88 10.45 0.28
N ALA A 21 -5.28 10.09 -0.86
CA ALA A 21 -5.14 11.00 -1.99
C ALA A 21 -6.51 11.35 -2.60
N ILE A 22 -7.43 10.37 -2.67
CA ILE A 22 -8.81 10.60 -3.11
C ILE A 22 -9.52 11.58 -2.16
N GLY A 23 -9.39 11.35 -0.85
CA GLY A 23 -9.98 12.23 0.16
C GLY A 23 -9.47 13.67 0.06
N LYS A 24 -8.15 13.85 -0.06
CA LYS A 24 -7.53 15.18 -0.22
C LYS A 24 -8.04 15.91 -1.46
N LYS A 25 -8.22 15.20 -2.58
CA LYS A 25 -8.72 15.81 -3.84
C LYS A 25 -10.19 16.23 -3.73
N TYR A 26 -11.00 15.48 -3.01
CA TYR A 26 -12.44 15.72 -2.89
C TYR A 26 -12.86 16.49 -1.63
N GLY A 27 -11.89 16.91 -0.80
CA GLY A 27 -12.17 17.61 0.46
C GLY A 27 -12.89 16.73 1.49
N ILE A 28 -12.76 15.41 1.39
CA ILE A 28 -13.37 14.46 2.33
C ILE A 28 -12.31 13.66 3.07
N SER A 29 -12.68 13.14 4.24
CA SER A 29 -11.74 12.33 5.01
C SER A 29 -11.44 11.02 4.28
N ARG A 30 -10.22 10.51 4.48
CA ARG A 30 -9.82 9.15 4.04
C ARG A 30 -10.81 8.08 4.55
N GLN A 31 -11.38 8.28 5.74
CA GLN A 31 -12.35 7.37 6.34
C GLN A 31 -13.69 7.39 5.58
N ALA A 32 -14.15 8.55 5.12
CA ALA A 32 -15.34 8.66 4.29
C ALA A 32 -15.15 7.92 2.95
N VAL A 33 -13.99 8.07 2.31
CA VAL A 33 -13.64 7.32 1.09
C VAL A 33 -13.65 5.81 1.34
N HIS A 34 -13.11 5.37 2.49
CA HIS A 34 -13.13 3.97 2.89
C HIS A 34 -14.55 3.42 3.04
N GLN A 35 -15.43 4.15 3.75
CA GLN A 35 -16.83 3.75 3.91
C GLN A 35 -17.57 3.68 2.58
N LEU A 36 -17.37 4.65 1.68
CA LEU A 36 -17.94 4.62 0.33
C LEU A 36 -17.44 3.40 -0.46
N ARG A 37 -16.15 3.10 -0.35
CA ARG A 37 -15.54 1.96 -1.00
C ARG A 37 -16.16 0.64 -0.53
N VAL A 38 -16.35 0.47 0.79
CA VAL A 38 -17.01 -0.70 1.38
C VAL A 38 -18.47 -0.78 0.93
N LYS A 39 -19.22 0.32 1.02
CA LYS A 39 -20.63 0.40 0.59
C LYS A 39 -20.81 -0.03 -0.87
N TYR A 40 -19.87 0.34 -1.74
CA TYR A 40 -19.92 0.01 -3.17
C TYR A 40 -19.28 -1.33 -3.55
N GLY A 41 -18.72 -2.07 -2.59
CA GLY A 41 -18.02 -3.33 -2.82
C GLY A 41 -16.75 -3.16 -3.68
N VAL A 42 -16.12 -1.99 -3.65
CA VAL A 42 -14.92 -1.70 -4.43
C VAL A 42 -13.69 -2.14 -3.62
N GLN A 43 -12.83 -2.96 -4.20
CA GLN A 43 -11.60 -3.35 -3.50
C GLN A 43 -10.59 -2.20 -3.44
N PRO A 44 -9.72 -2.13 -2.42
CA PRO A 44 -8.65 -1.16 -2.43
C PRO A 44 -7.66 -1.52 -3.54
N VAL A 45 -6.99 -0.51 -4.11
CA VAL A 45 -5.89 -0.78 -5.05
C VAL A 45 -4.84 -1.62 -4.36
N ALA A 46 -4.38 -2.67 -5.04
CA ALA A 46 -3.38 -3.61 -4.53
C ALA A 46 -2.23 -2.83 -3.87
N ASN A 47 -1.96 -3.17 -2.62
CA ASN A 47 -1.02 -2.44 -1.81
C ASN A 47 0.38 -2.72 -2.37
N LYS A 48 0.94 -1.83 -3.19
CA LYS A 48 2.31 -1.95 -3.73
C LYS A 48 3.35 -2.19 -2.63
N SER A 49 3.06 -1.77 -1.41
CA SER A 49 3.88 -2.10 -0.24
C SER A 49 3.90 -3.60 0.07
N LEU A 50 2.80 -4.34 -0.10
CA LEU A 50 2.75 -5.79 0.10
C LEU A 50 3.65 -6.53 -0.89
N GLU A 51 3.52 -6.23 -2.19
CA GLU A 51 4.34 -6.84 -3.24
C GLU A 51 5.83 -6.55 -3.03
N ARG A 52 6.17 -5.29 -2.73
CA ARG A 52 7.54 -4.89 -2.42
C ARG A 52 8.08 -5.61 -1.18
N ASP A 53 7.29 -5.70 -0.12
CA ASP A 53 7.70 -6.37 1.13
C ASP A 53 7.89 -7.88 0.92
N GLN A 54 7.03 -8.52 0.12
CA GLN A 54 7.18 -9.93 -0.28
C GLN A 54 8.45 -10.14 -1.11
N LYS A 55 8.73 -9.25 -2.06
CA LYS A 55 9.98 -9.27 -2.82
C LYS A 55 11.21 -9.15 -1.91
N ILE A 56 11.18 -8.24 -0.94
CA ILE A 56 12.25 -8.07 0.06
C ILE A 56 12.47 -9.37 0.87
N LEU A 57 11.39 -10.00 1.34
CA LEU A 57 11.46 -11.28 2.07
C LEU A 57 12.02 -12.41 1.19
N GLY A 58 11.58 -12.51 -0.06
CA GLY A 58 12.06 -13.51 -1.01
C GLY A 58 13.56 -13.38 -1.24
N LEU A 59 14.04 -12.17 -1.51
CA LEU A 59 15.47 -11.90 -1.71
C LEU A 59 16.30 -12.21 -0.46
N TYR A 60 15.77 -11.92 0.73
CA TYR A 60 16.44 -12.25 1.99
C TYR A 60 16.52 -13.76 2.23
N LYS A 61 15.43 -14.49 1.95
CA LYS A 61 15.41 -15.97 2.01
C LYS A 61 16.36 -16.63 1.02
N GLN A 62 16.63 -15.98 -0.12
CA GLN A 62 17.63 -16.39 -1.11
C GLN A 62 19.07 -16.09 -0.66
N GLY A 63 19.29 -15.56 0.54
CA GLY A 63 20.62 -15.28 1.08
C GLY A 63 21.21 -13.92 0.69
N LYS A 64 20.45 -13.05 0.01
CA LYS A 64 20.95 -11.70 -0.32
C LYS A 64 21.06 -10.84 0.93
N THR A 65 22.14 -10.07 1.03
CA THR A 65 22.38 -9.16 2.15
C THR A 65 21.38 -7.99 2.17
N GLY A 66 21.09 -7.45 3.35
CA GLY A 66 20.19 -6.31 3.50
C GLY A 66 20.63 -5.09 2.69
N GLN A 67 21.94 -4.87 2.55
CA GLN A 67 22.52 -3.82 1.70
C GLN A 67 22.27 -4.08 0.21
N GLY A 68 22.44 -5.32 -0.26
CA GLY A 68 22.15 -5.68 -1.66
C GLY A 68 20.67 -5.50 -1.99
N ILE A 69 19.79 -5.94 -1.08
CA ILE A 69 18.34 -5.76 -1.19
C ILE A 69 17.99 -4.27 -1.28
N ALA A 70 18.53 -3.45 -0.37
CA ALA A 70 18.30 -2.01 -0.33
C ALA A 70 18.59 -1.32 -1.67
N LYS A 71 19.70 -1.67 -2.33
CA LYS A 71 20.04 -1.18 -3.67
C LYS A 71 19.02 -1.62 -4.73
N MET A 72 18.64 -2.90 -4.74
CA MET A 72 17.68 -3.44 -5.72
C MET A 72 16.28 -2.84 -5.59
N VAL A 73 15.81 -2.55 -4.38
CA VAL A 73 14.47 -2.02 -4.13
C VAL A 73 14.43 -0.50 -3.94
N LYS A 74 15.58 0.18 -4.07
CA LYS A 74 15.76 1.63 -3.88
C LYS A 74 15.21 2.11 -2.54
N LEU A 75 15.55 1.42 -1.46
CA LEU A 75 15.22 1.79 -0.08
C LEU A 75 16.49 1.95 0.76
N SER A 76 16.38 2.64 1.90
CA SER A 76 17.45 2.60 2.90
C SER A 76 17.57 1.21 3.53
N VAL A 77 18.79 0.87 3.94
CA VAL A 77 19.09 -0.40 4.63
C VAL A 77 18.23 -0.56 5.89
N SER A 78 18.08 0.50 6.68
CA SER A 78 17.24 0.52 7.88
C SER A 78 15.77 0.21 7.59
N GLN A 79 15.22 0.74 6.48
CA GLN A 79 13.85 0.43 6.07
C GLN A 79 13.70 -1.04 5.67
N VAL A 80 14.68 -1.63 4.98
CA VAL A 80 14.68 -3.05 4.62
C VAL A 80 14.61 -3.92 5.87
N TYR A 81 15.49 -3.70 6.85
CA TYR A 81 15.48 -4.47 8.11
C TYR A 81 14.19 -4.27 8.91
N ARG A 82 13.62 -3.06 8.92
CA ARG A 82 12.32 -2.81 9.57
C ARG A 82 11.20 -3.62 8.91
N ILE A 83 11.18 -3.70 7.58
CA ILE A 83 10.21 -4.51 6.83
C ILE A 83 10.40 -6.00 7.14
N LEU A 84 11.64 -6.48 7.10
CA LEU A 84 11.97 -7.87 7.44
C LEU A 84 11.49 -8.22 8.85
N LYS A 85 11.86 -7.42 9.86
CA LYS A 85 11.44 -7.59 11.26
C LYS A 85 9.91 -7.61 11.41
N LYS A 86 9.21 -6.65 10.78
CA LYS A 86 7.74 -6.56 10.85
C LYS A 86 7.05 -7.78 10.24
N ARG A 87 7.64 -8.40 9.23
CA ARG A 87 7.07 -9.53 8.51
C ARG A 87 7.45 -10.87 9.14
N THR A 88 8.61 -10.99 9.76
CA THR A 88 9.02 -12.19 10.50
C THR A 88 8.38 -12.26 11.89
N SER A 89 8.15 -11.13 12.56
CA SER A 89 7.51 -11.12 13.89
C SER A 89 6.00 -11.32 13.86
N LYS A 90 5.37 -11.38 12.69
CA LYS A 90 3.93 -11.62 12.54
C LYS A 90 3.53 -13.11 12.66
N ARG A 91 4.35 -13.93 13.32
CA ARG A 91 3.98 -15.26 13.80
C ARG A 91 3.27 -15.09 15.15
N LYS A 92 1.96 -14.90 15.14
CA LYS A 92 1.03 -15.25 16.22
C LYS A 92 -0.34 -15.44 15.60
#